data_AF-A0A8H6YRJ9-F1
#
_entry.id   AF-A0A8H6YRJ9-F1
#
_cell.length_a   1.000
_cell.length_b   1.000
_cell.length_c   1.000
_cell.angle_alpha   90.00
_cell.angle_beta   90.00
_cell.angle_gamma   90.00
#
_symmetry.space_group_name_H-M   'P 1'
#
loop_
_entity.id
_entity.type
_entity.pdbx_description
1 polymer ?
#
loop_
_entity_poly.entity_id
_entity_poly.type
_entity_poly.pdbx_seq_one_letter_code
_entity_poly.pdbx_strand_id
1 'polypeptide(L)'
;MHPSLAVSNLHQLPLLLRRRALAAAAGNIDELKTLNRSQANVTRLLPVYYSGLDTAPIPSLLAQLDAPEGPFLTQKLAQVVLCLQGLCSIGSKELFPGPPSVDLWQRVWPWLEFLDTYQDHLPRLLRPGLGVSDFSPLLLISVLGRDEATAKLMLVTPGLRILIFRAWAQSFDQTKFVQTHKGLFDKVCGLMQNVTPTITDQRDFEEAIEGSGGNRLALARLCVNHINFVVQPAAMSPGDFSMRSVIILLQMRCEADMSFRELLVDQGIVSALTSVACRFSSPPFAQQNSLFILCWAIKFYLRMPYGHKTITEAVHAGLLRALLAFGKMSPPPEPQYLQQLDEILVFFSTSSVYLSFLLQLQASIKELEDPHRRPDLPWICTLR
;
A
#
# COMPACT_ATOMS: atom_id res chain seq x y z
N MET A 1 -18.86 -9.76 22.50
CA MET A 1 -18.54 -8.47 23.15
C MET A 1 -17.66 -8.69 24.37
N HIS A 2 -16.40 -8.31 24.26
CA HIS A 2 -15.40 -8.36 25.31
C HIS A 2 -15.78 -7.44 26.47
N PRO A 3 -15.58 -7.85 27.73
CA PRO A 3 -15.99 -7.06 28.89
C PRO A 3 -15.46 -5.63 28.87
N SER A 4 -14.21 -5.39 28.46
CA SER A 4 -13.60 -4.04 28.42
C SER A 4 -14.28 -3.05 27.45
N LEU A 5 -15.08 -3.53 26.50
CA LEU A 5 -15.83 -2.69 25.56
C LEU A 5 -17.22 -2.29 26.10
N ALA A 6 -17.63 -2.86 27.25
CA ALA A 6 -18.90 -2.51 27.86
C ALA A 6 -18.88 -1.05 28.35
N VAL A 7 -19.98 -0.32 28.09
CA VAL A 7 -20.19 1.07 28.54
C VAL A 7 -20.07 1.20 30.05
N SER A 8 -20.35 0.12 30.79
CA SER A 8 -20.15 0.07 32.25
C SER A 8 -18.71 0.43 32.64
N ASN A 9 -17.67 0.07 31.86
CA ASN A 9 -16.26 0.39 32.19
C ASN A 9 -15.91 1.86 32.16
N LEU A 10 -16.77 2.72 31.62
CA LEU A 10 -16.58 4.16 31.68
C LEU A 10 -16.59 4.68 33.14
N HIS A 11 -17.01 3.86 34.12
CA HIS A 11 -16.87 4.18 35.54
C HIS A 11 -15.42 4.42 35.99
N GLN A 12 -14.44 3.88 35.26
CA GLN A 12 -13.00 4.01 35.55
C GLN A 12 -12.41 5.37 35.12
N LEU A 13 -13.20 6.23 34.47
CA LEU A 13 -12.77 7.57 34.04
C LEU A 13 -12.97 8.60 35.16
N PRO A 14 -12.14 9.66 35.22
CA PRO A 14 -12.39 10.81 36.08
C PRO A 14 -13.79 11.39 35.87
N LEU A 15 -14.44 11.89 36.93
CA LEU A 15 -15.87 12.25 36.94
C LEU A 15 -16.31 13.11 35.74
N LEU A 16 -15.56 14.17 35.42
CA LEU A 16 -15.88 15.06 34.29
C LEU A 16 -15.78 14.32 32.96
N LEU A 17 -14.73 13.53 32.76
CA LEU A 17 -14.54 12.75 31.54
C LEU A 17 -15.58 11.63 31.41
N ARG A 18 -15.94 10.99 32.53
CA ARG A 18 -16.99 9.97 32.60
C ARG A 18 -18.34 10.51 32.13
N ARG A 19 -18.75 11.69 32.61
CA ARG A 19 -20.02 12.31 32.21
C ARG A 19 -20.07 12.55 30.70
N ARG A 20 -19.00 13.10 30.13
CA ARG A 20 -18.87 13.33 28.69
C ARG A 20 -18.87 12.03 27.90
N ALA A 21 -18.12 11.03 28.35
CA ALA A 21 -18.05 9.71 27.71
C ALA A 21 -19.41 9.00 27.71
N LEU A 22 -20.17 9.07 28.80
CA LEU A 22 -21.53 8.51 28.86
C LEU A 22 -22.50 9.24 27.92
N ALA A 23 -22.43 10.57 27.85
CA ALA A 23 -23.23 11.36 26.91
C ALA A 23 -22.88 11.03 25.45
N ALA A 24 -21.60 10.91 25.13
CA ALA A 24 -21.13 10.53 23.80
C ALA A 24 -21.56 9.10 23.42
N ALA A 25 -21.46 8.15 24.36
CA ALA A 25 -21.93 6.77 24.18
C ALA A 25 -23.45 6.70 23.94
N ALA A 26 -24.21 7.65 24.50
CA ALA A 26 -25.64 7.81 24.24
C ALA A 26 -25.97 8.56 22.92
N GLY A 27 -24.98 8.94 22.12
CA GLY A 27 -25.19 9.58 20.81
C GLY A 27 -25.02 11.10 20.77
N ASN A 28 -24.53 11.73 21.85
CA ASN A 28 -24.21 13.15 21.82
C ASN A 28 -22.94 13.42 21.00
N ILE A 29 -23.12 13.97 19.80
CA ILE A 29 -22.05 14.27 18.84
C ILE A 29 -21.06 15.30 19.36
N ASP A 30 -21.53 16.33 20.07
CA ASP A 30 -20.66 17.42 20.48
C ASP A 30 -19.72 16.96 21.59
N GLU A 31 -20.20 16.14 22.52
CA GLU A 31 -19.33 15.49 23.49
C GLU A 31 -18.33 14.56 22.82
N LEU A 32 -18.76 13.77 21.82
CA LEU A 32 -17.87 12.90 21.04
C LEU A 32 -16.74 13.69 20.35
N LYS A 33 -17.06 14.85 19.75
CA LYS A 33 -16.05 15.75 19.16
C LYS A 33 -15.04 16.25 20.19
N THR A 34 -15.51 16.62 21.39
CA THR A 34 -14.61 17.10 22.45
C THR A 34 -13.70 15.99 22.99
N LEU A 35 -14.21 14.77 23.11
CA LEU A 35 -13.45 13.60 23.54
C LEU A 35 -12.32 13.27 22.56
N ASN A 36 -12.59 13.29 21.24
CA ASN A 36 -11.59 13.04 20.21
C ASN A 36 -10.42 14.04 20.25
N ARG A 37 -10.63 15.24 20.82
CA ARG A 37 -9.58 16.27 20.99
C ARG A 37 -8.77 16.09 22.28
N SER A 38 -9.28 15.32 23.25
CA SER A 38 -8.60 15.07 24.53
C SER A 38 -7.53 13.98 24.35
N GLN A 39 -6.29 14.26 24.77
CA GLN A 39 -5.16 13.33 24.58
C GLN A 39 -4.96 12.32 25.72
N ALA A 40 -5.69 12.42 26.83
CA ALA A 40 -5.48 11.58 28.00
C ALA A 40 -6.39 10.34 28.01
N ASN A 41 -5.81 9.16 28.27
CA ASN A 41 -6.51 7.87 28.47
C ASN A 41 -7.36 7.39 27.27
N VAL A 42 -6.80 7.47 26.06
CA VAL A 42 -7.56 7.25 24.81
C VAL A 42 -8.11 5.82 24.72
N THR A 43 -7.39 4.80 25.19
CA THR A 43 -7.88 3.40 25.21
C THR A 43 -9.09 3.20 26.14
N ARG A 44 -9.21 3.98 27.23
CA ARG A 44 -10.39 3.87 28.13
C ARG A 44 -11.68 4.41 27.49
N LEU A 45 -11.58 5.08 26.34
CA LEU A 45 -12.73 5.56 25.57
C LEU A 45 -13.23 4.53 24.55
N LEU A 46 -12.59 3.37 24.42
CA LEU A 46 -13.04 2.27 23.55
C LEU A 46 -14.54 1.93 23.66
N PRO A 47 -15.16 1.87 24.87
CA PRO A 47 -16.60 1.63 24.98
C PRO A 47 -17.47 2.68 24.30
N VAL A 48 -17.04 3.93 24.25
CA VAL A 48 -17.75 5.03 23.58
C VAL A 48 -17.78 4.79 22.07
N TYR A 49 -16.64 4.45 21.49
CA TYR A 49 -16.56 4.18 20.05
C TYR A 49 -17.27 2.88 19.67
N TYR A 50 -17.12 1.82 20.48
CA TYR A 50 -17.80 0.54 20.25
C TYR A 50 -19.34 0.67 20.26
N SER A 51 -19.89 1.44 21.21
CA SER A 51 -21.33 1.69 21.29
C SER A 51 -21.84 2.57 20.14
N GLY A 52 -21.08 3.59 19.73
CA GLY A 52 -21.43 4.43 18.59
C GLY A 52 -21.44 3.69 17.24
N LEU A 53 -20.68 2.60 17.13
CA LEU A 53 -20.58 1.74 15.95
C LEU A 53 -21.57 0.57 15.94
N ASP A 54 -22.66 0.65 16.70
CA ASP A 54 -23.77 -0.31 16.56
C ASP A 54 -24.26 -0.40 15.10
N THR A 55 -24.37 -1.61 14.57
CA THR A 55 -24.70 -1.90 13.17
C THR A 55 -26.19 -2.11 12.95
N ALA A 56 -26.99 -2.27 14.02
CA ALA A 56 -28.44 -2.42 13.94
C ALA A 56 -29.14 -1.32 13.09
N PRO A 57 -28.67 -0.07 13.05
CA PRO A 57 -29.28 0.96 12.20
C PRO A 57 -29.08 0.77 10.69
N ILE A 58 -28.05 0.04 10.23
CA ILE A 58 -27.64 0.00 8.81
C ILE A 58 -28.82 -0.32 7.86
N PRO A 59 -29.63 -1.38 8.08
CA PRO A 59 -30.75 -1.69 7.18
C PRO A 59 -31.77 -0.54 7.07
N SER A 60 -32.03 0.15 8.17
CA SER A 60 -32.95 1.30 8.18
C SER A 60 -32.37 2.53 7.48
N LEU A 61 -31.05 2.71 7.53
CA LEU A 61 -30.38 3.80 6.82
C LEU A 61 -30.39 3.57 5.31
N LEU A 62 -30.21 2.32 4.86
CA LEU A 62 -30.29 1.95 3.45
C LEU A 62 -31.63 2.37 2.83
N ALA A 63 -32.73 2.12 3.53
CA ALA A 63 -34.07 2.51 3.09
C ALA A 63 -34.28 4.04 3.02
N GLN A 64 -33.41 4.83 3.67
CA GLN A 64 -33.51 6.30 3.73
C GLN A 64 -32.58 7.01 2.74
N LEU A 65 -31.71 6.29 2.03
CA LEU A 65 -30.75 6.89 1.09
C LEU A 65 -31.43 7.54 -0.13
N ASP A 66 -32.60 7.02 -0.54
CA ASP A 66 -33.37 7.53 -1.67
C ASP A 66 -34.24 8.75 -1.32
N ALA A 67 -34.46 9.00 -0.02
CA ALA A 67 -35.23 10.14 0.49
C ALA A 67 -34.53 10.76 1.72
N PRO A 68 -33.38 11.44 1.51
CA PRO A 68 -32.49 11.89 2.57
C PRO A 68 -32.99 13.15 3.28
N GLU A 69 -34.12 13.07 4.00
CA GLU A 69 -34.68 14.22 4.75
C GLU A 69 -34.64 14.04 6.28
N GLY A 70 -34.02 12.97 6.77
CA GLY A 70 -33.96 12.67 8.21
C GLY A 70 -32.77 13.32 8.94
N PRO A 71 -32.98 14.18 9.97
CA PRO A 71 -31.90 14.63 10.85
C PRO A 71 -31.19 13.46 11.56
N PHE A 72 -31.91 12.35 11.75
CA PHE A 72 -31.39 11.11 12.32
C PHE A 72 -30.27 10.48 11.47
N LEU A 73 -30.46 10.36 10.16
CA LEU A 73 -29.46 9.78 9.23
C LEU A 73 -28.15 10.57 9.29
N THR A 74 -28.25 11.91 9.17
CA THR A 74 -27.10 12.81 9.25
C THR A 74 -26.38 12.69 10.59
N GLN A 75 -27.12 12.67 11.70
CA GLN A 75 -26.56 12.53 13.04
C GLN A 75 -25.86 11.17 13.21
N LYS A 76 -26.48 10.08 12.76
CA LYS A 76 -25.90 8.75 12.91
C LYS A 76 -24.63 8.59 12.09
N LEU A 77 -24.63 9.04 10.83
CA LEU A 77 -23.42 9.01 9.99
C LEU A 77 -22.30 9.87 10.57
N ALA A 78 -22.60 11.06 11.07
CA ALA A 78 -21.62 11.90 11.74
C ALA A 78 -21.05 11.24 13.01
N GLN A 79 -21.90 10.57 13.80
CA GLN A 79 -21.46 9.80 14.97
C GLN A 79 -20.51 8.67 14.55
N VAL A 80 -20.87 7.88 13.53
CA VAL A 80 -20.04 6.78 13.03
C VAL A 80 -18.68 7.32 12.57
N VAL A 81 -18.65 8.34 11.72
CA VAL A 81 -17.40 8.95 11.24
C VAL A 81 -16.52 9.43 12.40
N LEU A 82 -17.09 10.08 13.41
CA LEU A 82 -16.35 10.53 14.59
C LEU A 82 -15.84 9.37 15.45
N CYS A 83 -16.62 8.29 15.60
CA CYS A 83 -16.17 7.09 16.30
C CYS A 83 -15.00 6.42 15.57
N LEU A 84 -15.11 6.30 14.25
CA LEU A 84 -14.06 5.77 13.39
C LEU A 84 -12.77 6.62 13.47
N GLN A 85 -12.87 7.95 13.46
CA GLN A 85 -11.74 8.86 13.70
C GLN A 85 -11.13 8.73 15.10
N GLY A 86 -11.97 8.51 16.13
CA GLY A 86 -11.53 8.25 17.49
C GLY A 86 -10.71 6.97 17.59
N LEU A 87 -11.16 5.89 16.92
CA LEU A 87 -10.41 4.64 16.81
C LEU A 87 -9.07 4.82 16.08
N CYS A 88 -9.04 5.60 14.99
CA CYS A 88 -7.78 5.97 14.33
C CYS A 88 -6.78 6.59 15.32
N SER A 89 -7.27 7.53 16.11
CA SER A 89 -6.46 8.27 17.07
C SER A 89 -5.89 7.36 18.16
N ILE A 90 -6.67 6.36 18.62
CA ILE A 90 -6.18 5.33 19.55
C ILE A 90 -5.07 4.51 18.89
N GLY A 91 -5.34 3.91 17.72
CA GLY A 91 -4.39 2.99 17.06
C GLY A 91 -3.06 3.65 16.69
N SER A 92 -3.06 4.96 16.47
CA SER A 92 -1.83 5.73 16.23
C SER A 92 -0.96 5.93 17.48
N LYS A 93 -1.55 5.92 18.69
CA LYS A 93 -0.89 6.28 19.96
C LYS A 93 -0.64 5.10 20.88
N GLU A 94 -1.54 4.12 20.91
CA GLU A 94 -1.55 3.02 21.86
C GLU A 94 -1.78 1.69 21.13
N LEU A 95 -1.24 0.59 21.68
CA LEU A 95 -1.56 -0.75 21.22
C LEU A 95 -2.97 -1.11 21.70
N PHE A 96 -3.87 -1.47 20.76
CA PHE A 96 -5.15 -2.05 21.16
C PHE A 96 -4.89 -3.35 21.95
N PRO A 97 -5.56 -3.57 23.09
CA PRO A 97 -5.55 -4.88 23.72
C PRO A 97 -6.15 -5.92 22.76
N GLY A 98 -5.49 -7.07 22.61
CA GLY A 98 -5.78 -8.05 21.54
C GLY A 98 -7.19 -8.66 21.53
N PRO A 99 -7.79 -9.10 22.64
CA PRO A 99 -9.13 -9.71 22.57
C PRO A 99 -10.26 -8.72 22.17
N PRO A 100 -10.28 -7.45 22.63
CA PRO A 100 -11.23 -6.43 22.18
C PRO A 100 -11.22 -6.07 20.69
N SER A 101 -10.10 -6.21 19.99
CA SER A 101 -10.00 -5.77 18.60
C SER A 101 -10.80 -6.63 17.64
N VAL A 102 -11.02 -7.92 17.95
CA VAL A 102 -11.91 -8.80 17.19
C VAL A 102 -13.36 -8.31 17.23
N ASP A 103 -13.90 -8.04 18.43
CA ASP A 103 -15.26 -7.51 18.59
C ASP A 103 -15.41 -6.13 17.94
N LEU A 104 -14.39 -5.27 18.06
CA LEU A 104 -14.36 -3.98 17.38
C LEU A 104 -14.43 -4.15 15.88
N TRP A 105 -13.65 -5.06 15.30
CA TRP A 105 -13.65 -5.32 13.86
C TRP A 105 -15.03 -5.74 13.33
N GLN A 106 -15.73 -6.62 14.04
CA GLN A 106 -17.07 -7.06 13.68
C GLN A 106 -18.09 -5.90 13.60
N ARG A 107 -17.86 -4.81 14.34
CA ARG A 107 -18.69 -3.59 14.25
C ARG A 107 -18.16 -2.60 13.22
N VAL A 108 -16.86 -2.46 13.10
CA VAL A 108 -16.22 -1.53 12.16
C VAL A 108 -16.48 -1.95 10.72
N TRP A 109 -16.32 -3.24 10.40
CA TRP A 109 -16.36 -3.73 9.03
C TRP A 109 -17.67 -3.40 8.28
N PRO A 110 -18.87 -3.68 8.82
CA PRO A 110 -20.12 -3.35 8.13
C PRO A 110 -20.30 -1.85 7.88
N TRP A 111 -19.77 -0.99 8.77
CA TRP A 111 -19.78 0.45 8.56
C TRP A 111 -18.80 0.87 7.46
N LEU A 112 -17.64 0.22 7.35
CA LEU A 112 -16.71 0.49 6.24
C LEU A 112 -17.31 0.07 4.90
N GLU A 113 -17.92 -1.11 4.81
CA GLU A 113 -18.64 -1.55 3.61
C GLU A 113 -19.76 -0.58 3.22
N PHE A 114 -20.56 -0.16 4.20
CA PHE A 114 -21.63 0.81 3.97
C PHE A 114 -21.07 2.16 3.46
N LEU A 115 -20.06 2.72 4.14
CA LEU A 115 -19.52 4.03 3.77
C LEU A 115 -18.84 4.01 2.40
N ASP A 116 -18.18 2.90 2.05
CA ASP A 116 -17.55 2.72 0.76
C ASP A 116 -18.57 2.54 -0.37
N THR A 117 -19.58 1.67 -0.17
CA THR A 117 -20.63 1.40 -1.16
C THR A 117 -21.43 2.66 -1.52
N TYR A 118 -21.71 3.50 -0.53
CA TYR A 118 -22.55 4.70 -0.70
C TYR A 118 -21.75 6.01 -0.71
N GLN A 119 -20.44 5.95 -0.96
CA GLN A 119 -19.54 7.10 -0.88
C GLN A 119 -20.01 8.32 -1.68
N ASP A 120 -20.65 8.12 -2.83
CA ASP A 120 -21.14 9.20 -3.70
C ASP A 120 -22.34 9.96 -3.12
N HIS A 121 -23.09 9.32 -2.21
CA HIS A 121 -24.23 9.92 -1.52
C HIS A 121 -23.81 10.71 -0.27
N LEU A 122 -22.68 10.35 0.34
CA LEU A 122 -22.24 10.90 1.63
C LEU A 122 -21.94 12.41 1.63
N PRO A 123 -21.35 13.03 0.59
CA PRO A 123 -21.10 14.47 0.57
C PRO A 123 -22.37 15.33 0.73
N ARG A 124 -23.54 14.80 0.34
CA ARG A 124 -24.83 15.49 0.53
C ARG A 124 -25.36 15.37 1.95
N LEU A 125 -25.00 14.28 2.64
CA LEU A 125 -25.50 13.93 3.97
C LEU A 125 -24.63 14.48 5.10
N LEU A 126 -23.34 14.69 4.83
CA LEU A 126 -22.38 15.12 5.84
C LEU A 126 -21.98 16.58 5.61
N ARG A 127 -21.89 17.35 6.71
CA ARG A 127 -21.48 18.76 6.65
C ARG A 127 -20.08 18.89 6.01
N PRO A 128 -19.84 19.98 5.25
CA PRO A 128 -18.51 20.30 4.74
C PRO A 128 -17.48 20.29 5.89
N GLY A 129 -16.44 19.47 5.78
CA GLY A 129 -15.39 19.30 6.80
C GLY A 129 -15.35 17.93 7.50
N LEU A 130 -16.38 17.08 7.33
CA LEU A 130 -16.34 15.66 7.68
C LEU A 130 -16.08 14.83 6.40
N GLY A 131 -14.93 15.03 5.76
CA GLY A 131 -14.62 14.45 4.45
C GLY A 131 -14.40 12.94 4.48
N VAL A 132 -15.45 12.13 4.28
CA VAL A 132 -15.40 10.66 4.31
C VAL A 132 -14.41 10.06 3.31
N SER A 133 -14.19 10.74 2.18
CA SER A 133 -13.27 10.30 1.11
C SER A 133 -11.83 10.09 1.58
N ASP A 134 -11.42 10.72 2.68
CA ASP A 134 -10.03 10.69 3.15
C ASP A 134 -9.81 9.69 4.31
N PHE A 135 -10.88 9.09 4.85
CA PHE A 135 -10.81 8.34 6.12
C PHE A 135 -10.79 6.82 5.99
N SER A 136 -11.36 6.22 4.93
CA SER A 136 -11.48 4.75 4.80
C SER A 136 -10.14 4.00 4.91
N PRO A 137 -9.04 4.47 4.28
CA PRO A 137 -7.75 3.78 4.35
C PRO A 137 -7.06 4.01 5.70
N LEU A 138 -7.12 5.25 6.21
CA LEU A 138 -6.52 5.64 7.49
C LEU A 138 -7.09 4.83 8.66
N LEU A 139 -8.37 4.46 8.58
CA LEU A 139 -9.03 3.57 9.53
C LEU A 139 -8.54 2.14 9.45
N LEU A 140 -8.47 1.60 8.24
CA LEU A 140 -7.89 0.29 7.99
C LEU A 140 -6.48 0.23 8.59
N ILE A 141 -5.61 1.20 8.30
CA ILE A 141 -4.23 1.28 8.83
C ILE A 141 -4.17 1.29 10.36
N SER A 142 -5.05 2.04 11.00
CA SER A 142 -4.99 2.25 12.44
C SER A 142 -5.50 1.04 13.23
N VAL A 143 -6.35 0.20 12.63
CA VAL A 143 -6.87 -1.04 13.25
C VAL A 143 -6.05 -2.27 12.87
N LEU A 144 -5.48 -2.32 11.65
CA LEU A 144 -4.83 -3.50 11.06
C LEU A 144 -3.41 -3.81 11.59
N GLY A 145 -2.71 -2.83 12.16
CA GLY A 145 -1.25 -2.87 12.12
C GLY A 145 -0.48 -3.56 13.23
N ARG A 146 -1.11 -4.08 14.31
CA ARG A 146 -0.32 -4.36 15.54
C ARG A 146 -0.64 -5.63 16.35
N ASP A 147 -1.75 -6.32 16.09
CA ASP A 147 -2.09 -7.59 16.78
C ASP A 147 -2.22 -8.73 15.76
N GLU A 148 -1.49 -9.83 15.97
CA GLU A 148 -1.40 -10.94 15.02
C GLU A 148 -2.75 -11.65 14.81
N ALA A 149 -3.54 -11.82 15.87
CA ALA A 149 -4.85 -12.46 15.80
C ALA A 149 -5.85 -11.63 14.98
N THR A 150 -5.84 -10.32 15.22
CA THR A 150 -6.65 -9.34 14.49
C THR A 150 -6.22 -9.25 13.03
N ALA A 151 -4.91 -9.22 12.75
CA ALA A 151 -4.39 -9.25 11.38
C ALA A 151 -4.86 -10.50 10.61
N LYS A 152 -4.79 -11.69 11.23
CA LYS A 152 -5.28 -12.94 10.61
C LYS A 152 -6.77 -12.89 10.28
N LEU A 153 -7.60 -12.41 11.21
CA LEU A 153 -9.05 -12.26 10.99
C LEU A 153 -9.35 -11.29 9.84
N MET A 154 -8.64 -10.16 9.82
CA MET A 154 -8.88 -9.13 8.81
C MET A 154 -8.47 -9.61 7.42
N LEU A 155 -7.34 -10.30 7.29
CA LEU A 155 -6.85 -10.83 6.01
C LEU A 155 -7.81 -11.84 5.33
N VAL A 156 -8.71 -12.47 6.10
CA VAL A 156 -9.75 -13.36 5.57
C VAL A 156 -11.12 -12.68 5.42
N THR A 157 -11.24 -11.39 5.75
CA THR A 157 -12.49 -10.64 5.62
C THR A 157 -12.77 -10.35 4.13
N PRO A 158 -13.88 -10.85 3.56
CA PRO A 158 -14.23 -10.61 2.17
C PRO A 158 -14.33 -9.12 1.84
N GLY A 159 -13.86 -8.70 0.66
CA GLY A 159 -13.95 -7.32 0.21
C GLY A 159 -12.96 -6.35 0.85
N LEU A 160 -12.19 -6.76 1.88
CA LEU A 160 -11.15 -5.93 2.46
C LEU A 160 -10.11 -5.50 1.43
N ARG A 161 -9.72 -6.41 0.52
CA ARG A 161 -8.73 -6.11 -0.52
C ARG A 161 -9.26 -5.05 -1.49
N ILE A 162 -10.56 -5.08 -1.81
CA ILE A 162 -11.20 -4.06 -2.65
C ILE A 162 -10.96 -2.66 -2.06
N LEU A 163 -11.22 -2.48 -0.75
CA LEU A 163 -11.00 -1.20 -0.08
C LEU A 163 -9.53 -0.76 -0.09
N ILE A 164 -8.61 -1.70 0.15
CA ILE A 164 -7.17 -1.41 0.19
C ILE A 164 -6.64 -1.02 -1.19
N PHE A 165 -7.01 -1.74 -2.25
CA PHE A 165 -6.59 -1.40 -3.61
C PHE A 165 -7.25 -0.12 -4.11
N ARG A 166 -8.48 0.18 -3.68
CA ARG A 166 -9.14 1.45 -3.97
C ARG A 166 -8.45 2.63 -3.30
N ALA A 167 -8.10 2.48 -2.02
CA ALA A 167 -7.28 3.43 -1.29
C ALA A 167 -5.94 3.69 -1.98
N TRP A 168 -5.32 2.61 -2.47
CA TRP A 168 -4.07 2.68 -3.20
C TRP A 168 -4.22 3.44 -4.51
N ALA A 169 -5.27 3.17 -5.30
CA ALA A 169 -5.59 3.93 -6.50
C ALA A 169 -5.78 5.42 -6.22
N GLN A 170 -6.54 5.75 -5.18
CA GLN A 170 -6.80 7.14 -4.77
C GLN A 170 -5.54 7.88 -4.32
N SER A 171 -4.53 7.17 -3.78
CA SER A 171 -3.27 7.79 -3.36
C SER A 171 -2.45 8.42 -4.49
N PHE A 172 -2.77 8.11 -5.75
CA PHE A 172 -2.11 8.66 -6.94
C PHE A 172 -2.93 9.72 -7.68
N ASP A 173 -4.15 10.06 -7.23
CA ASP A 173 -4.93 11.11 -7.90
C ASP A 173 -4.26 12.48 -7.70
N GLN A 174 -3.63 12.97 -8.77
CA GLN A 174 -2.75 14.14 -8.76
C GLN A 174 -3.51 15.46 -8.55
N THR A 175 -4.83 15.48 -8.73
CA THR A 175 -5.63 16.72 -8.62
C THR A 175 -5.70 17.27 -7.19
N LYS A 176 -5.33 16.47 -6.18
CA LYS A 176 -5.39 16.81 -4.75
C LYS A 176 -4.05 16.70 -4.02
N PHE A 177 -2.94 16.55 -4.77
CA PHE A 177 -1.62 16.18 -4.25
C PHE A 177 -0.89 17.34 -3.54
N VAL A 178 -1.44 17.80 -2.42
CA VAL A 178 -0.75 18.61 -1.40
C VAL A 178 -0.32 17.66 -0.27
N GLN A 179 0.66 18.06 0.55
CA GLN A 179 1.36 17.33 1.64
C GLN A 179 0.54 16.24 2.41
N THR A 180 -0.77 16.38 2.50
CA THR A 180 -1.74 15.39 3.02
C THR A 180 -1.66 13.99 2.38
N HIS A 181 -1.33 13.87 1.08
CA HIS A 181 -1.35 12.57 0.39
C HIS A 181 -0.10 11.70 0.60
N LYS A 182 1.04 12.27 0.99
CA LYS A 182 2.24 11.48 1.36
C LYS A 182 1.94 10.58 2.57
N GLY A 183 1.29 11.13 3.59
CA GLY A 183 0.89 10.36 4.77
C GLY A 183 -0.15 9.27 4.48
N LEU A 184 -0.98 9.43 3.45
CA LEU A 184 -1.90 8.37 2.99
C LEU A 184 -1.14 7.26 2.26
N PHE A 185 -0.28 7.64 1.32
CA PHE A 185 0.55 6.70 0.55
C PHE A 185 1.42 5.82 1.46
N ASP A 186 2.14 6.41 2.42
CA ASP A 186 3.02 5.67 3.33
C ASP A 186 2.23 4.62 4.14
N LYS A 187 1.04 5.00 4.59
CA LYS A 187 0.18 4.12 5.36
C LYS A 187 -0.40 2.99 4.49
N VAL A 188 -0.85 3.30 3.27
CA VAL A 188 -1.33 2.27 2.33
C VAL A 188 -0.22 1.29 1.98
N CYS A 189 1.02 1.76 1.79
CA CYS A 189 2.17 0.90 1.59
C CYS A 189 2.37 -0.08 2.75
N GLY A 190 2.20 0.39 4.00
CA GLY A 190 2.25 -0.46 5.20
C GLY A 190 1.17 -1.54 5.21
N LEU A 191 -0.06 -1.25 4.75
CA LEU A 191 -1.10 -2.28 4.61
C LEU A 191 -0.77 -3.30 3.53
N MET A 192 -0.31 -2.81 2.38
CA MET A 192 0.00 -3.65 1.24
C MET A 192 1.07 -4.70 1.60
N GLN A 193 1.96 -4.44 2.55
CA GLN A 193 2.94 -5.43 3.03
C GLN A 193 2.28 -6.65 3.68
N ASN A 194 1.19 -6.44 4.41
CA ASN A 194 0.49 -7.52 5.10
C ASN A 194 -0.49 -8.23 4.17
N VAL A 195 -1.12 -7.49 3.25
CA VAL A 195 -2.15 -8.04 2.37
C VAL A 195 -1.55 -8.75 1.17
N THR A 196 -0.53 -8.19 0.54
CA THR A 196 -0.02 -8.73 -0.72
C THR A 196 0.42 -10.18 -0.62
N PRO A 197 1.22 -10.61 0.39
CA PRO A 197 1.67 -12.00 0.51
C PRO A 197 0.53 -13.00 0.68
N THR A 198 -0.68 -12.54 1.05
CA THR A 198 -1.85 -13.40 1.25
C THR A 198 -2.66 -13.61 -0.01
N ILE A 199 -2.43 -12.81 -1.07
CA ILE A 199 -3.15 -12.93 -2.34
C ILE A 199 -2.65 -14.18 -3.06
N THR A 200 -3.22 -15.33 -2.70
CA THR A 200 -2.74 -16.65 -3.16
C THR A 200 -3.67 -17.31 -4.15
N ASP A 201 -4.98 -17.03 -4.09
CA ASP A 201 -5.99 -17.65 -4.95
C ASP A 201 -6.57 -16.68 -5.99
N GLN A 202 -7.42 -17.18 -6.89
CA GLN A 202 -8.02 -16.36 -7.94
C GLN A 202 -8.99 -15.31 -7.39
N ARG A 203 -9.70 -15.61 -6.29
CA ARG A 203 -10.68 -14.71 -5.68
C ARG A 203 -10.02 -13.47 -5.09
N ASP A 204 -8.93 -13.65 -4.34
CA ASP A 204 -8.16 -12.54 -3.78
C ASP A 204 -7.64 -11.59 -4.86
N PHE A 205 -7.29 -12.15 -6.02
CA PHE A 205 -6.83 -11.37 -7.17
C PHE A 205 -7.97 -10.60 -7.84
N GLU A 206 -9.16 -11.18 -7.91
CA GLU A 206 -10.36 -10.49 -8.40
C GLU A 206 -10.74 -9.31 -7.50
N GLU A 207 -10.65 -9.43 -6.18
CA GLU A 207 -10.86 -8.31 -5.26
C GLU A 207 -9.83 -7.18 -5.48
N ALA A 208 -8.57 -7.53 -5.76
CA ALA A 208 -7.53 -6.54 -6.10
C ALA A 208 -7.84 -5.82 -7.43
N ILE A 209 -8.32 -6.57 -8.44
CA ILE A 209 -8.75 -6.02 -9.72
C ILE A 209 -9.94 -5.06 -9.51
N GLU A 210 -10.94 -5.47 -8.73
CA GLU A 210 -12.10 -4.66 -8.42
C GLU A 210 -11.71 -3.35 -7.74
N GLY A 211 -10.90 -3.43 -6.68
CA GLY A 211 -10.44 -2.26 -5.93
C GLY A 211 -9.62 -1.27 -6.75
N SER A 212 -8.82 -1.76 -7.71
CA SER A 212 -7.97 -0.90 -8.54
C SER A 212 -8.68 -0.15 -9.67
N GLY A 213 -9.96 -0.45 -9.93
CA GLY A 213 -10.73 0.16 -11.03
C GLY A 213 -11.54 -0.83 -11.87
N GLY A 214 -11.76 -2.05 -11.38
CA GLY A 214 -12.67 -3.03 -11.99
C GLY A 214 -12.08 -3.85 -13.15
N ASN A 215 -10.81 -3.63 -13.52
CA ASN A 215 -10.19 -4.38 -14.62
C ASN A 215 -8.67 -4.56 -14.44
N ARG A 216 -8.14 -5.62 -15.06
CA ARG A 216 -6.71 -5.98 -14.97
C ARG A 216 -5.77 -4.85 -15.43
N LEU A 217 -6.19 -4.07 -16.43
CA LEU A 217 -5.39 -2.95 -16.95
C LEU A 217 -5.24 -1.84 -15.91
N ALA A 218 -6.30 -1.54 -15.15
CA ALA A 218 -6.26 -0.57 -14.06
C ALA A 218 -5.29 -1.02 -12.95
N LEU A 219 -5.32 -2.31 -12.59
CA LEU A 219 -4.36 -2.90 -11.65
C LEU A 219 -2.92 -2.81 -12.16
N ALA A 220 -2.68 -3.13 -13.43
CA ALA A 220 -1.35 -3.04 -14.04
C ALA A 220 -0.82 -1.60 -14.02
N ARG A 221 -1.67 -0.62 -14.39
CA ARG A 221 -1.35 0.81 -14.29
C ARG A 221 -1.03 1.22 -12.87
N LEU A 222 -1.80 0.76 -11.90
CA LEU A 222 -1.61 1.07 -10.49
C LEU A 222 -0.24 0.59 -9.98
N CYS A 223 0.15 -0.64 -10.33
CA CYS A 223 1.48 -1.17 -10.02
C CYS A 223 2.61 -0.31 -10.61
N VAL A 224 2.50 0.03 -11.90
CA VAL A 224 3.52 0.86 -12.57
C VAL A 224 3.57 2.28 -11.99
N ASN A 225 2.41 2.88 -11.72
CA ASN A 225 2.32 4.22 -11.12
C ASN A 225 2.99 4.26 -9.74
N HIS A 226 2.79 3.23 -8.92
CA HIS A 226 3.48 3.12 -7.63
C HIS A 226 4.99 3.11 -7.82
N ILE A 227 5.49 2.26 -8.71
CA ILE A 227 6.93 2.13 -8.94
C ILE A 227 7.52 3.46 -9.40
N ASN A 228 6.89 4.11 -10.38
CA ASN A 228 7.30 5.43 -10.86
C ASN A 228 7.25 6.50 -9.76
N PHE A 229 6.24 6.45 -8.89
CA PHE A 229 6.09 7.39 -7.78
C PHE A 229 7.23 7.25 -6.75
N VAL A 230 7.59 6.02 -6.37
CA VAL A 230 8.69 5.78 -5.41
C VAL A 230 10.04 6.26 -5.97
N VAL A 231 10.20 6.30 -7.30
CA VAL A 231 11.40 6.82 -7.97
C VAL A 231 11.44 8.36 -8.01
N GLN A 232 10.45 9.08 -7.51
CA GLN A 232 10.49 10.54 -7.53
C GLN A 232 11.38 11.12 -6.40
N PRO A 233 12.24 12.13 -6.66
CA PRO A 233 13.11 12.75 -5.65
C PRO A 233 12.36 13.31 -4.44
N ALA A 234 11.18 13.91 -4.68
CA ALA A 234 10.38 14.59 -3.66
C ALA A 234 9.63 13.64 -2.70
N ALA A 235 9.51 12.35 -3.03
CA ALA A 235 8.68 11.41 -2.28
C ALA A 235 9.32 10.88 -0.98
N MET A 236 10.63 11.02 -0.75
CA MET A 236 11.31 10.17 0.24
C MET A 236 11.17 10.61 1.72
N SER A 237 10.74 9.68 2.58
CA SER A 237 11.72 9.00 3.45
C SER A 237 11.97 7.60 2.87
N PRO A 238 13.21 7.13 2.73
CA PRO A 238 13.53 5.93 1.98
C PRO A 238 13.35 4.71 2.89
N GLY A 239 12.35 3.89 2.62
CA GLY A 239 12.29 2.53 3.14
C GLY A 239 12.06 1.58 1.97
N ASP A 240 12.92 0.56 1.84
CA ASP A 240 12.74 -0.65 0.99
C ASP A 240 11.30 -1.21 1.02
N PHE A 241 10.64 -0.96 2.15
CA PHE A 241 9.30 -1.33 2.54
C PHE A 241 8.19 -0.93 1.56
N SER A 242 8.22 0.24 0.92
CA SER A 242 7.13 0.64 0.00
C SER A 242 7.14 -0.19 -1.28
N MET A 243 8.33 -0.46 -1.83
CA MET A 243 8.48 -1.23 -3.07
C MET A 243 8.23 -2.72 -2.89
N ARG A 244 8.62 -3.29 -1.74
CA ARG A 244 8.52 -4.73 -1.49
C ARG A 244 7.11 -5.26 -1.69
N SER A 245 6.09 -4.52 -1.26
CA SER A 245 4.69 -4.94 -1.40
C SER A 245 4.29 -5.13 -2.86
N VAL A 246 4.58 -4.15 -3.72
CA VAL A 246 4.23 -4.24 -5.14
C VAL A 246 4.99 -5.37 -5.80
N ILE A 247 6.26 -5.58 -5.44
CA ILE A 247 7.04 -6.60 -6.13
C ILE A 247 6.63 -8.01 -5.69
N ILE A 248 6.20 -8.23 -4.44
CA ILE A 248 5.60 -9.50 -4.04
C ILE A 248 4.33 -9.78 -4.86
N LEU A 249 3.50 -8.76 -5.12
CA LEU A 249 2.29 -8.91 -5.95
C LEU A 249 2.68 -9.35 -7.37
N LEU A 250 3.66 -8.66 -7.96
CA LEU A 250 4.17 -8.98 -9.27
C LEU A 250 4.76 -10.38 -9.30
N GLN A 251 5.49 -10.79 -8.26
CA GLN A 251 6.09 -12.11 -8.18
C GLN A 251 5.05 -13.23 -8.21
N MET A 252 4.08 -13.16 -7.32
CA MET A 252 3.10 -14.23 -7.20
C MET A 252 2.16 -14.31 -8.40
N ARG A 253 1.82 -13.17 -9.03
CA ARG A 253 0.80 -13.14 -10.09
C ARG A 253 1.35 -13.22 -11.49
N CYS A 254 2.54 -12.69 -11.75
CA CYS A 254 3.10 -12.79 -13.08
C CYS A 254 3.49 -14.24 -13.40
N GLU A 255 3.84 -15.07 -12.41
CA GLU A 255 4.04 -16.52 -12.57
C GLU A 255 2.76 -17.25 -12.96
N ALA A 256 1.62 -16.85 -12.41
CA ALA A 256 0.33 -17.53 -12.59
C ALA A 256 -0.50 -17.02 -13.79
N ASP A 257 -0.40 -15.74 -14.17
CA ASP A 257 -1.26 -15.09 -15.18
C ASP A 257 -0.44 -14.39 -16.27
N MET A 258 -0.32 -15.05 -17.43
CA MET A 258 0.38 -14.50 -18.62
C MET A 258 -0.30 -13.24 -19.17
N SER A 259 -1.64 -13.16 -19.12
CA SER A 259 -2.38 -12.02 -19.68
C SER A 259 -2.14 -10.75 -18.86
N PHE A 260 -2.11 -10.87 -17.53
CA PHE A 260 -1.78 -9.76 -16.65
C PHE A 260 -0.33 -9.29 -16.84
N ARG A 261 0.57 -10.23 -17.09
CA ARG A 261 1.98 -9.93 -17.37
C ARG A 261 2.16 -9.13 -18.67
N GLU A 262 1.44 -9.47 -19.73
CA GLU A 262 1.45 -8.69 -20.99
C GLU A 262 0.95 -7.26 -20.74
N LEU A 263 -0.15 -7.11 -19.99
CA LEU A 263 -0.64 -5.78 -19.61
C LEU A 263 0.39 -4.95 -18.84
N LEU A 264 1.15 -5.57 -17.93
CA LEU A 264 2.22 -4.89 -17.19
C LEU A 264 3.36 -4.43 -18.11
N VAL A 265 3.76 -5.27 -19.07
CA VAL A 265 4.74 -4.89 -20.11
C VAL A 265 4.21 -3.71 -20.93
N ASP A 266 2.96 -3.76 -21.38
CA ASP A 266 2.34 -2.67 -22.14
C ASP A 266 2.21 -1.38 -21.33
N GLN A 267 2.11 -1.46 -19.99
CA GLN A 267 2.14 -0.28 -19.13
C GLN A 267 3.56 0.20 -18.80
N GLY A 268 4.62 -0.45 -19.30
CA GLY A 268 6.00 0.01 -19.12
C GLY A 268 6.64 -0.39 -17.80
N ILE A 269 6.22 -1.52 -17.20
CA ILE A 269 6.76 -2.04 -15.94
C ILE A 269 8.29 -2.19 -15.97
N VAL A 270 8.84 -2.57 -17.12
CA VAL A 270 10.27 -2.80 -17.32
C VAL A 270 11.06 -1.51 -17.16
N SER A 271 10.61 -0.45 -17.83
CA SER A 271 11.24 0.88 -17.72
C SER A 271 11.14 1.40 -16.28
N ALA A 272 10.00 1.20 -15.63
CA ALA A 272 9.77 1.63 -14.25
C ALA A 272 10.72 0.92 -13.28
N LEU A 273 10.78 -0.42 -13.31
CA LEU A 273 11.68 -1.24 -12.49
C LEU A 273 13.16 -0.93 -12.77
N THR A 274 13.52 -0.68 -14.02
CA THR A 274 14.92 -0.34 -14.36
C THR A 274 15.31 1.04 -13.82
N SER A 275 14.39 2.01 -13.89
CA SER A 275 14.60 3.35 -13.32
C SER A 275 14.78 3.30 -11.80
N VAL A 276 14.00 2.45 -11.12
CA VAL A 276 14.23 2.11 -9.71
C VAL A 276 15.63 1.57 -9.52
N ALA A 277 16.03 0.55 -10.28
CA ALA A 277 17.32 -0.11 -10.10
C ALA A 277 18.48 0.88 -10.24
N CYS A 278 18.42 1.77 -11.23
CA CYS A 278 19.40 2.84 -11.40
C CYS A 278 19.49 3.74 -10.16
N ARG A 279 18.35 4.14 -9.60
CA ARG A 279 18.30 5.00 -8.42
C ARG A 279 18.81 4.30 -7.16
N PHE A 280 18.38 3.06 -6.90
CA PHE A 280 18.77 2.30 -5.70
C PHE A 280 20.17 1.67 -5.81
N SER A 281 20.76 1.62 -7.00
CA SER A 281 22.18 1.26 -7.17
C SER A 281 23.14 2.42 -6.86
N SER A 282 22.63 3.65 -6.74
CA SER A 282 23.44 4.84 -6.48
C SER A 282 23.46 5.21 -4.98
N PRO A 283 24.61 5.59 -4.40
CA PRO A 283 24.67 6.14 -3.05
C PRO A 283 23.75 7.36 -2.89
N PRO A 284 23.09 7.57 -1.73
CA PRO A 284 23.18 6.83 -0.47
C PRO A 284 22.19 5.65 -0.31
N PHE A 285 21.38 5.35 -1.34
CA PHE A 285 20.26 4.39 -1.25
C PHE A 285 20.64 2.96 -1.62
N ALA A 286 21.93 2.67 -1.68
CA ALA A 286 22.49 1.37 -2.03
C ALA A 286 22.00 0.28 -1.06
N GLN A 287 20.94 -0.44 -1.45
CA GLN A 287 20.33 -1.53 -0.67
C GLN A 287 20.32 -2.81 -1.51
N GLN A 288 21.05 -3.84 -1.05
CA GLN A 288 21.23 -5.11 -1.77
C GLN A 288 19.88 -5.82 -2.03
N ASN A 289 18.96 -5.77 -1.07
CA ASN A 289 17.64 -6.43 -1.17
C ASN A 289 16.75 -5.83 -2.26
N SER A 290 16.75 -4.50 -2.43
CA SER A 290 15.97 -3.85 -3.49
C SER A 290 16.46 -4.23 -4.88
N LEU A 291 17.78 -4.37 -5.06
CA LEU A 291 18.37 -4.71 -6.35
C LEU A 291 18.13 -6.18 -6.73
N PHE A 292 18.14 -7.11 -5.77
CA PHE A 292 17.76 -8.50 -6.00
C PHE A 292 16.35 -8.64 -6.57
N ILE A 293 15.40 -7.98 -5.90
CA ILE A 293 13.99 -8.04 -6.26
C ILE A 293 13.77 -7.47 -7.69
N LEU A 294 14.56 -6.47 -8.07
CA LEU A 294 14.55 -5.88 -9.41
C LEU A 294 15.21 -6.79 -10.46
N CYS A 295 16.36 -7.41 -10.17
CA CYS A 295 17.00 -8.38 -11.05
C CYS A 295 16.08 -9.58 -11.31
N TRP A 296 15.39 -10.08 -10.27
CA TRP A 296 14.37 -11.11 -10.40
C TRP A 296 13.26 -10.65 -11.36
N ALA A 297 12.69 -9.46 -11.15
CA ALA A 297 11.60 -8.97 -11.97
C ALA A 297 12.04 -8.76 -13.43
N ILE A 298 13.22 -8.18 -13.67
CA ILE A 298 13.77 -7.99 -15.01
C ILE A 298 14.00 -9.34 -15.70
N LYS A 299 14.68 -10.29 -15.04
CA LYS A 299 14.86 -11.66 -15.56
C LYS A 299 13.51 -12.30 -15.94
N PHE A 300 12.50 -12.07 -15.12
CA PHE A 300 11.18 -12.64 -15.31
C PHE A 300 10.48 -12.09 -16.57
N TYR A 301 10.51 -10.77 -16.78
CA TYR A 301 9.92 -10.14 -17.97
C TYR A 301 10.76 -10.35 -19.24
N LEU A 302 12.08 -10.55 -19.11
CA LEU A 302 12.98 -10.84 -20.22
C LEU A 302 12.67 -12.19 -20.89
N ARG A 303 12.24 -13.19 -20.14
CA ARG A 303 11.89 -14.53 -20.65
C ARG A 303 10.58 -14.60 -21.44
N MET A 304 9.94 -13.48 -21.70
CA MET A 304 8.69 -13.41 -22.46
C MET A 304 8.90 -13.62 -23.97
N PRO A 305 7.86 -14.05 -24.73
CA PRO A 305 7.92 -14.18 -26.18
C PRO A 305 8.34 -12.87 -26.90
N TYR A 306 8.08 -11.71 -26.28
CA TYR A 306 8.45 -10.38 -26.76
C TYR A 306 9.70 -9.81 -26.06
N GLY A 307 10.58 -10.68 -25.54
CA GLY A 307 11.73 -10.30 -24.72
C GLY A 307 12.65 -9.25 -25.36
N HIS A 308 12.74 -9.19 -26.69
CA HIS A 308 13.55 -8.18 -27.40
C HIS A 308 13.08 -6.73 -27.13
N LYS A 309 11.77 -6.46 -27.16
CA LYS A 309 11.20 -5.12 -26.90
C LYS A 309 11.47 -4.73 -25.45
N THR A 310 11.24 -5.66 -24.54
CA THR A 310 11.52 -5.55 -23.11
C THR A 310 13.00 -5.25 -22.84
N ILE A 311 13.94 -5.92 -23.54
CA ILE A 311 15.38 -5.64 -23.44
C ILE A 311 15.65 -4.18 -23.83
N THR A 312 15.19 -3.78 -25.01
CA THR A 312 15.46 -2.43 -25.53
C THR A 312 14.93 -1.36 -24.58
N GLU A 313 13.73 -1.55 -24.02
CA GLU A 313 13.16 -0.67 -23.00
C GLU A 313 14.00 -0.62 -21.72
N ALA A 314 14.42 -1.78 -21.20
CA ALA A 314 15.27 -1.84 -20.00
C ALA A 314 16.61 -1.13 -20.24
N VAL A 315 17.24 -1.37 -21.38
CA VAL A 315 18.52 -0.76 -21.72
C VAL A 315 18.38 0.76 -21.84
N HIS A 316 17.36 1.27 -22.53
CA HIS A 316 17.07 2.70 -22.60
C HIS A 316 16.77 3.33 -21.22
N ALA A 317 16.12 2.58 -20.33
CA ALA A 317 15.86 3.01 -18.96
C ALA A 317 17.10 2.96 -18.05
N GLY A 318 18.25 2.51 -18.55
CA GLY A 318 19.54 2.57 -17.85
C GLY A 318 20.01 1.26 -17.22
N LEU A 319 19.48 0.10 -17.61
CA LEU A 319 19.82 -1.20 -17.03
C LEU A 319 21.33 -1.40 -16.88
N LEU A 320 22.11 -1.07 -17.91
CA LEU A 320 23.56 -1.19 -17.90
C LEU A 320 24.20 -0.41 -16.74
N ARG A 321 23.76 0.83 -16.51
CA ARG A 321 24.26 1.65 -15.41
C ARG A 321 23.94 1.03 -14.06
N ALA A 322 22.73 0.49 -13.90
CA ALA A 322 22.34 -0.20 -12.68
C ALA A 322 23.21 -1.45 -12.42
N LEU A 323 23.48 -2.27 -13.45
CA LEU A 323 24.34 -3.45 -13.33
C LEU A 323 25.78 -3.08 -12.97
N LEU A 324 26.33 -2.04 -13.60
CA LEU A 324 27.68 -1.55 -13.32
C LEU A 324 27.79 -0.99 -11.89
N ALA A 325 26.79 -0.24 -11.44
CA ALA A 325 26.75 0.27 -10.07
C ALA A 325 26.61 -0.87 -9.05
N PHE A 326 25.82 -1.91 -9.34
CA PHE A 326 25.69 -3.10 -8.51
C PHE A 326 27.01 -3.84 -8.31
N GLY A 327 27.77 -4.05 -9.40
CA GLY A 327 29.10 -4.65 -9.30
C GLY A 327 30.06 -3.85 -8.41
N LYS A 328 29.87 -2.53 -8.32
CA LYS A 328 30.72 -1.62 -7.53
C LYS A 328 30.26 -1.43 -6.08
N MET A 329 29.19 -2.10 -5.63
CA MET A 329 28.69 -1.96 -4.26
C MET A 329 29.72 -2.47 -3.23
N SER A 330 29.77 -1.79 -2.08
CA SER A 330 30.53 -2.20 -0.91
C SER A 330 29.58 -2.27 0.30
N PRO A 331 29.43 -3.44 0.97
CA PRO A 331 30.09 -4.71 0.70
C PRO A 331 29.69 -5.31 -0.67
N PRO A 332 30.54 -6.18 -1.25
CA PRO A 332 30.24 -6.82 -2.52
C PRO A 332 28.91 -7.60 -2.43
N PRO A 333 28.20 -7.75 -3.55
CA PRO A 333 26.95 -8.50 -3.58
C PRO A 333 27.13 -9.95 -3.14
N GLU A 334 26.11 -10.51 -2.48
CA GLU A 334 26.08 -11.94 -2.15
C GLU A 334 26.13 -12.80 -3.43
N PRO A 335 26.71 -14.02 -3.37
CA PRO A 335 26.88 -14.90 -4.53
C PRO A 335 25.58 -15.19 -5.30
N GLN A 336 24.46 -15.32 -4.57
CA GLN A 336 23.13 -15.53 -5.17
C GLN A 336 22.71 -14.40 -6.13
N TYR A 337 23.21 -13.18 -5.91
CA TYR A 337 22.91 -12.05 -6.78
C TYR A 337 23.79 -12.03 -8.01
N LEU A 338 25.05 -12.43 -7.89
CA LEU A 338 25.95 -12.59 -9.03
C LEU A 338 25.42 -13.66 -10.01
N GLN A 339 24.86 -14.76 -9.48
CA GLN A 339 24.23 -15.79 -10.30
C GLN A 339 23.06 -15.24 -11.15
N GLN A 340 22.23 -14.36 -10.57
CA GLN A 340 21.13 -13.73 -11.32
C GLN A 340 21.63 -12.80 -12.42
N LEU A 341 22.74 -12.10 -12.18
CA LEU A 341 23.39 -11.27 -13.18
C LEU A 341 23.94 -12.10 -14.34
N ASP A 342 24.62 -13.20 -14.04
CA ASP A 342 25.14 -14.09 -15.07
C ASP A 342 24.02 -14.62 -15.96
N GLU A 343 22.87 -14.99 -15.40
CA GLU A 343 21.72 -15.41 -16.18
C GLU A 343 21.14 -14.30 -17.07
N ILE A 344 21.12 -13.05 -16.59
CA ILE A 344 20.71 -11.89 -17.39
C ILE A 344 21.70 -11.65 -18.54
N LEU A 345 23.00 -11.77 -18.28
CA LEU A 345 24.06 -11.60 -19.28
C LEU A 345 24.03 -12.71 -20.35
N VAL A 346 23.80 -13.96 -19.96
CA VAL A 346 23.60 -15.09 -20.88
C VAL A 346 22.34 -14.88 -21.74
N PHE A 347 21.30 -14.27 -21.18
CA PHE A 347 20.12 -13.93 -21.98
C PHE A 347 20.43 -12.86 -23.03
N PHE A 348 21.25 -11.86 -22.70
CA PHE A 348 21.69 -10.87 -23.69
C PHE A 348 22.51 -11.48 -24.83
N SER A 349 23.43 -12.41 -24.52
CA SER A 349 24.30 -13.05 -25.52
C SER A 349 23.55 -13.93 -26.52
N THR A 350 22.34 -14.37 -26.18
CA THR A 350 21.50 -15.22 -27.03
C THR A 350 20.46 -14.42 -27.83
N SER A 351 20.29 -13.12 -27.55
CA SER A 351 19.31 -12.26 -28.22
C SER A 351 19.92 -11.50 -29.42
N SER A 352 19.18 -11.31 -30.51
CA SER A 352 19.63 -10.52 -31.68
C SER A 352 19.88 -9.03 -31.37
N VAL A 353 19.51 -8.57 -30.15
CA VAL A 353 19.77 -7.22 -29.62
C VAL A 353 21.23 -7.07 -29.14
N TYR A 354 22.01 -8.16 -29.14
CA TYR A 354 23.38 -8.23 -28.65
C TYR A 354 24.30 -7.16 -29.22
N LEU A 355 24.22 -6.83 -30.51
CA LEU A 355 25.14 -5.85 -31.11
C LEU A 355 24.91 -4.41 -30.60
N SER A 356 23.65 -3.96 -30.52
CA SER A 356 23.33 -2.61 -30.00
C SER A 356 23.58 -2.52 -28.49
N PHE A 357 23.29 -3.61 -27.77
CA PHE A 357 23.61 -3.76 -26.36
C PHE A 357 25.13 -3.68 -26.12
N LEU A 358 25.93 -4.44 -26.89
CA LEU A 358 27.39 -4.44 -26.81
C LEU A 358 27.98 -3.06 -27.15
N LEU A 359 27.44 -2.34 -28.12
CA LEU A 359 27.92 -0.99 -28.47
C LEU A 359 27.68 0.01 -27.32
N GLN A 360 26.49 -0.03 -26.70
CA GLN A 360 26.19 0.81 -25.54
C GLN A 360 26.98 0.39 -24.29
N LEU A 361 27.12 -0.93 -24.07
CA LEU A 361 27.94 -1.51 -23.01
C LEU A 361 29.41 -1.09 -23.18
N GLN A 362 29.96 -1.17 -24.39
CA GLN A 362 31.32 -0.75 -24.70
C GLN A 362 31.53 0.74 -24.42
N ALA A 363 30.55 1.60 -24.77
CA ALA A 363 30.60 3.02 -24.44
C ALA A 363 30.56 3.27 -22.92
N SER A 364 29.68 2.57 -22.19
CA SER A 364 29.61 2.66 -20.72
C SER A 364 30.84 2.06 -20.02
N ILE A 365 31.43 0.98 -20.55
CA ILE A 365 32.69 0.41 -20.05
C ILE A 365 33.84 1.40 -20.25
N LYS A 366 33.92 2.07 -21.41
CA LYS A 366 34.91 3.13 -21.65
C LYS A 366 34.77 4.31 -20.68
N GLU A 367 33.56 4.68 -20.29
CA GLU A 367 33.32 5.68 -19.23
C GLU A 367 33.79 5.21 -17.84
N LEU A 368 33.87 3.89 -17.61
CA LEU A 368 34.33 3.31 -16.35
C LEU A 368 35.82 2.97 -16.33
N GLU A 369 36.48 2.91 -17.50
CA GLU A 369 37.93 2.79 -17.67
C GLU A 369 38.66 4.13 -17.38
N ASP A 370 38.15 4.93 -16.42
CA ASP A 370 38.96 5.96 -15.78
C ASP A 370 40.12 5.27 -15.04
N PRO A 371 41.39 5.50 -15.44
CA PRO A 371 42.55 4.77 -14.94
C PRO A 371 42.77 4.86 -13.42
N HIS A 372 42.05 5.75 -12.73
CA HIS A 372 42.14 5.94 -11.28
C HIS A 372 41.12 5.15 -10.45
N ARG A 373 40.16 4.42 -11.07
CA ARG A 373 39.10 3.69 -10.37
C ARG A 373 38.81 2.31 -10.97
N ARG A 374 39.82 1.43 -11.05
CA ARG A 374 39.62 0.03 -11.43
C ARG A 374 39.27 -0.84 -10.21
N PRO A 375 38.01 -1.28 -10.04
CA PRO A 375 37.73 -2.48 -9.29
C PRO A 375 37.92 -3.70 -10.21
N ASP A 376 38.68 -4.68 -9.75
CA ASP A 376 38.74 -6.02 -10.36
C ASP A 376 37.36 -6.68 -10.19
N LEU A 377 36.48 -6.48 -11.17
CA LEU A 377 35.14 -7.06 -11.19
C LEU A 377 35.14 -8.32 -12.06
N PRO A 378 34.97 -9.52 -11.48
CA PRO A 378 35.07 -10.80 -12.20
C PRO A 378 34.15 -10.93 -13.41
N TRP A 379 32.97 -10.28 -13.37
CA TRP A 379 31.98 -10.37 -14.44
C TRP A 379 32.28 -9.49 -15.66
N ILE A 380 33.17 -8.48 -15.54
CA ILE A 380 33.66 -7.72 -16.70
C ILE A 380 34.53 -8.60 -17.59
N CYS A 381 35.23 -9.58 -17.00
CA CYS A 381 35.99 -10.58 -17.76
C CYS A 381 35.08 -11.53 -18.55
N THR A 382 33.84 -11.75 -18.10
CA THR A 382 32.82 -12.54 -18.82
C THR A 382 32.21 -11.78 -20.01
N LEU A 383 32.32 -10.45 -20.01
CA LEU A 383 31.80 -9.55 -21.05
C LEU A 383 32.84 -9.19 -22.13
N ARG A 384 34.14 -9.41 -21.85
CA ARG A 384 35.24 -9.35 -22.81
C ARG A 384 35.36 -10.67 -23.54
#